data_AF-A0A3N5RA23-F1
#
_entry.id   AF-A0A3N5RA23-F1
#
_cell.length_a   1.000
_cell.length_b   1.000
_cell.length_c   1.000
_cell.angle_alpha   90.00
_cell.angle_beta   90.00
_cell.angle_gamma   90.00
#
_symmetry.space_group_name_H-M   'P 1'
#
loop_
_entity.id
_entity.type
_entity.pdbx_description
1 polymer ?
#
loop_
_entity_poly.entity_id
_entity_poly.type
_entity_poly.pdbx_seq_one_letter_code
_entity_poly.pdbx_strand_id
1 'polypeptide(L)'
;MFKDDVADYISMHRVYFSHSNPTEDTFSTENDGDNIISKPTKPIRLSHLIAFNIKENDQIISGILTIEFEYYSSDGSIKYRDMRYSDPRLIKHIEGNPRVMKNIDSYLRKNLLEAEYGLKLMS
;
A
#
# COMPACT_ATOMS: atom_id res chain seq x y z
N MET A 1 29.60 3.75 -25.36
CA MET A 1 30.00 2.97 -24.17
C MET A 1 29.16 3.48 -23.01
N PHE A 2 27.97 2.92 -22.83
CA PHE A 2 27.06 3.26 -21.73
C PHE A 2 27.41 2.31 -20.59
N LYS A 3 27.94 2.86 -19.50
CA LYS A 3 28.27 2.10 -18.29
C LYS A 3 27.01 1.90 -17.45
N ASP A 4 26.86 0.67 -17.02
CA ASP A 4 25.77 0.12 -16.24
C ASP A 4 25.62 0.71 -14.83
N ASP A 5 24.43 0.43 -14.28
CA ASP A 5 24.15 0.07 -12.89
C ASP A 5 24.39 1.10 -11.77
N VAL A 6 23.27 1.73 -11.37
CA VAL A 6 22.98 1.92 -9.94
C VAL A 6 21.52 1.52 -9.72
N ALA A 7 21.31 0.26 -9.34
CA ALA A 7 20.06 -0.18 -8.75
C ALA A 7 19.97 0.42 -7.35
N ASP A 8 19.18 1.49 -7.19
CA ASP A 8 18.88 2.06 -5.87
C ASP A 8 18.09 1.04 -5.04
N TYR A 9 18.78 0.35 -4.15
CA TYR A 9 18.19 -0.55 -3.16
C TYR A 9 17.51 0.27 -2.06
N ILE A 10 16.20 0.45 -2.17
CA ILE A 10 15.38 0.99 -1.07
C ILE A 10 15.14 -0.15 -0.07
N SER A 11 15.82 -0.10 1.08
CA SER A 11 15.58 -1.02 2.19
C SER A 11 14.40 -0.52 3.03
N MET A 12 13.22 -1.13 2.87
CA MET A 12 12.04 -0.87 3.73
C MET A 12 12.13 -1.69 5.01
N HIS A 13 12.12 -1.03 6.18
CA HIS A 13 12.05 -1.69 7.50
C HIS A 13 10.68 -1.48 8.18
N ARG A 14 10.26 -2.52 8.94
CA ARG A 14 8.98 -2.82 9.63
C ARG A 14 7.98 -1.68 9.92
N VAL A 15 6.69 -2.00 9.75
CA VAL A 15 5.53 -1.10 9.84
C VAL A 15 4.56 -1.53 10.96
N TYR A 16 3.91 -0.55 11.60
CA TYR A 16 2.87 -0.71 12.61
C TYR A 16 1.47 -0.49 11.99
N PHE A 17 0.51 -1.36 12.33
CA PHE A 17 -0.88 -1.28 11.86
C PHE A 17 -1.81 -0.75 12.96
N SER A 18 -2.71 0.18 12.63
CA SER A 18 -3.88 0.49 13.46
C SER A 18 -5.16 0.21 12.67
N HIS A 19 -5.91 -0.81 13.07
CA HIS A 19 -7.19 -1.14 12.48
C HIS A 19 -8.31 -0.47 13.29
N SER A 20 -9.21 0.24 12.62
CA SER A 20 -10.54 0.58 13.14
C SER A 20 -11.54 -0.41 12.54
N ASN A 21 -12.03 -1.37 13.34
CA ASN A 21 -13.06 -2.32 12.92
C ASN A 21 -14.38 -1.59 12.62
N PRO A 22 -15.09 -1.92 11.54
CA PRO A 22 -16.54 -1.72 11.50
C PRO A 22 -17.20 -2.82 12.31
N THR A 23 -17.98 -2.39 13.30
CA THR A 23 -18.88 -3.21 14.13
C THR A 23 -19.81 -4.10 13.31
N GLU A 24 -20.08 -5.28 13.89
CA GLU A 24 -21.04 -6.31 13.49
C GLU A 24 -22.40 -5.74 13.05
N ASP A 25 -23.03 -6.36 12.04
CA ASP A 25 -24.49 -6.43 11.95
C ASP A 25 -24.97 -7.63 11.10
N THR A 26 -25.52 -8.60 11.84
CA THR A 26 -26.71 -9.42 11.59
C THR A 26 -26.78 -10.33 10.34
N PHE A 27 -26.62 -11.64 10.56
CA PHE A 27 -27.09 -12.70 9.66
C PHE A 27 -28.63 -12.77 9.69
N SER A 28 -29.27 -12.76 8.52
CA SER A 28 -30.67 -13.17 8.34
C SER A 28 -30.73 -14.08 7.12
N THR A 29 -31.17 -15.32 7.35
CA THR A 29 -31.33 -16.37 6.34
C THR A 29 -32.75 -16.33 5.78
N GLU A 30 -32.93 -15.88 4.53
CA GLU A 30 -34.09 -16.26 3.71
C GLU A 30 -33.64 -16.41 2.25
N ASN A 31 -33.81 -17.62 1.72
CA ASN A 31 -33.59 -17.99 0.32
C ASN A 31 -34.78 -17.51 -0.53
N ASP A 32 -34.53 -16.81 -1.63
CA ASP A 32 -35.21 -17.04 -2.92
C ASP A 32 -34.63 -16.18 -4.05
N GLY A 33 -34.35 -16.82 -5.19
CA GLY A 33 -34.22 -16.18 -6.51
C GLY A 33 -32.84 -15.63 -6.88
N ASP A 34 -32.18 -16.29 -7.84
CA ASP A 34 -30.98 -15.85 -8.53
C ASP A 34 -31.04 -14.39 -9.00
N ASN A 35 -30.49 -13.51 -8.18
CA ASN A 35 -29.78 -12.32 -8.60
C ASN A 35 -28.63 -12.19 -7.61
N ILE A 36 -27.43 -12.61 -8.02
CA ILE A 36 -26.20 -12.24 -7.33
C ILE A 36 -26.05 -10.73 -7.53
N ILE A 37 -26.84 -9.95 -6.79
CA ILE A 37 -26.56 -8.55 -6.54
C ILE A 37 -25.28 -8.62 -5.72
N SER A 38 -24.14 -8.51 -6.40
CA SER A 38 -22.87 -8.28 -5.72
C SER A 38 -23.08 -7.04 -4.87
N LYS A 39 -23.29 -7.24 -3.56
CA LYS A 39 -23.36 -6.13 -2.60
C LYS A 39 -22.11 -5.30 -2.89
N PRO A 40 -22.24 -3.99 -3.18
CA PRO A 40 -21.07 -3.17 -3.45
C PRO A 40 -20.16 -3.28 -2.25
N THR A 41 -19.03 -3.96 -2.43
CA THR A 41 -18.01 -4.09 -1.40
C THR A 41 -17.46 -2.70 -1.18
N LYS A 42 -17.79 -2.12 -0.04
CA LYS A 42 -17.26 -0.82 0.36
C LYS A 42 -15.73 -0.95 0.39
N PRO A 43 -14.99 0.06 -0.11
CA PRO A 43 -13.54 0.01 -0.08
C PRO A 43 -13.04 -0.04 1.37
N ILE A 44 -11.97 -0.80 1.58
CA ILE A 44 -11.29 -0.86 2.87
C ILE A 44 -10.37 0.35 2.96
N ARG A 45 -10.47 1.11 4.06
CA ARG A 45 -9.63 2.29 4.33
C ARG A 45 -8.48 1.93 5.23
N LEU A 46 -7.29 2.32 4.82
CA LEU A 46 -6.05 1.94 5.49
C LEU A 46 -5.08 3.12 5.53
N SER A 47 -4.28 3.11 6.59
CA SER A 47 -3.16 4.03 6.77
C SER A 47 -1.88 3.22 6.95
N HIS A 48 -0.82 3.58 6.24
CA HIS A 48 0.46 2.88 6.30
C HIS A 48 1.62 3.85 6.44
N LEU A 49 2.62 3.47 7.24
CA LEU A 49 3.85 4.22 7.44
C LEU A 49 5.00 3.45 6.78
N ILE A 50 5.69 4.09 5.85
CA ILE A 50 6.80 3.50 5.10
C ILE A 50 8.06 4.33 5.36
N ALA A 51 9.09 3.69 5.91
CA ALA A 51 10.41 4.30 6.05
C ALA A 51 11.22 4.15 4.76
N PHE A 52 11.85 5.24 4.33
CA PHE A 52 12.72 5.32 3.18
C PHE A 52 14.13 5.74 3.59
N ASN A 53 15.11 5.16 2.92
CA ASN A 53 16.49 5.62 2.88
C ASN A 53 16.88 5.74 1.41
N ILE A 54 17.17 6.96 0.95
CA ILE A 54 17.46 7.27 -0.45
C ILE A 54 18.87 7.85 -0.52
N LYS A 55 19.70 7.31 -1.43
CA LYS A 55 21.04 7.85 -1.66
C LYS A 55 20.97 8.91 -2.77
N GLU A 56 21.41 10.13 -2.48
CA GLU A 56 21.54 11.21 -3.48
C GLU A 56 22.90 11.90 -3.26
N ASN A 57 23.78 11.91 -4.27
CA ASN A 57 25.09 12.58 -4.24
C ASN A 57 25.92 12.27 -2.98
N ASP A 58 26.06 10.98 -2.64
CA ASP A 58 26.72 10.46 -1.44
C ASP A 58 26.12 10.88 -0.09
N GLN A 59 24.97 11.56 -0.10
CA GLN A 59 24.16 11.80 1.08
C GLN A 59 23.03 10.78 1.16
N ILE A 60 22.64 10.43 2.39
CA ILE A 60 21.47 9.61 2.66
C ILE A 60 20.34 10.52 3.14
N ILE A 61 19.23 10.49 2.42
CA ILE A 61 17.97 11.11 2.82
C ILE A 61 17.13 10.01 3.45
N SER A 62 16.91 10.12 4.76
CA SER A 62 16.05 9.22 5.52
C SER A 62 14.75 9.94 5.86
N GLY A 63 13.63 9.24 5.72
CA GLY A 63 12.36 9.79 6.18
C GLY A 63 11.21 8.80 6.05
N ILE A 64 10.03 9.27 6.41
CA ILE A 64 8.81 8.48 6.53
C ILE A 64 7.78 9.04 5.56
N LEU A 65 7.13 8.14 4.84
CA LEU A 65 5.92 8.40 4.07
C LEU A 65 4.73 7.79 4.83
N THR A 66 3.76 8.63 5.17
CA THR A 66 2.45 8.20 5.65
C THR A 66 1.48 8.21 4.48
N ILE A 67 0.80 7.10 4.23
CA ILE A 67 -0.15 6.96 3.13
C ILE A 67 -1.51 6.60 3.70
N GLU A 68 -2.54 7.35 3.32
CA GLU A 68 -3.93 6.94 3.46
C GLU A 68 -4.45 6.49 2.09
N PHE A 69 -5.07 5.32 2.02
CA PHE A 69 -5.58 4.78 0.77
C PHE A 69 -6.84 3.94 0.96
N GLU A 70 -7.59 3.82 -0.13
CA GLU A 70 -8.73 2.93 -0.27
C GLU A 70 -8.35 1.73 -1.13
N TYR A 71 -8.63 0.53 -0.63
CA TYR A 71 -8.48 -0.73 -1.37
C TYR A 71 -9.85 -1.25 -1.79
N TYR A 72 -9.99 -1.54 -3.07
CA TYR A 72 -11.21 -2.10 -3.66
C TYR A 72 -10.98 -3.59 -3.92
N SER A 73 -11.53 -4.44 -3.06
CA SER A 73 -11.38 -5.91 -3.20
C SER A 73 -12.03 -6.47 -4.47
N SER A 74 -12.95 -5.73 -5.08
CA SER A 74 -13.60 -6.11 -6.34
C SER A 74 -12.64 -6.24 -7.53
N ASP A 75 -11.63 -5.39 -7.61
CA ASP A 75 -10.68 -5.33 -8.73
C ASP A 75 -9.21 -5.22 -8.30
N GLY A 76 -8.95 -5.23 -6.98
CA GLY A 76 -7.63 -5.08 -6.40
C GLY A 76 -7.02 -3.69 -6.60
N SER A 77 -7.82 -2.69 -6.98
CA SER A 77 -7.34 -1.32 -7.18
C SER A 77 -7.06 -0.62 -5.86
N ILE A 78 -6.07 0.28 -5.89
CA ILE A 78 -5.68 1.15 -4.78
C ILE A 78 -5.92 2.58 -5.22
N LYS A 79 -6.61 3.35 -4.38
CA LYS A 79 -6.79 4.79 -4.56
C LYS A 79 -6.14 5.53 -3.40
N TYR A 80 -5.07 6.26 -3.71
CA TYR A 80 -4.42 7.16 -2.76
C TYR A 80 -5.35 8.31 -2.37
N ARG A 81 -5.43 8.60 -1.07
CA ARG A 81 -6.25 9.67 -0.50
C ARG A 81 -5.40 10.81 0.04
N ASP A 82 -4.38 10.47 0.83
CA ASP A 82 -3.44 11.43 1.38
C ASP A 82 -2.04 10.79 1.44
N MET A 83 -1.02 11.60 1.18
CA MET A 83 0.38 11.20 1.24
C MET A 83 1.17 12.30 1.94
N ARG A 84 1.73 11.98 3.11
CA ARG A 84 2.50 12.92 3.93
C ARG A 84 3.92 12.45 4.08
N TYR A 85 4.85 13.36 3.84
CA TYR A 85 6.27 13.09 3.88
C TYR A 85 6.88 13.78 5.09
N SER A 86 7.71 13.07 5.86
CA SER A 86 8.49 13.69 6.93
C SER A 86 9.59 14.60 6.40
N ASP A 87 10.06 14.36 5.18
CA ASP A 87 11.04 15.17 4.46
C ASP A 87 10.55 15.46 3.04
N PRO A 88 10.33 16.74 2.66
CA PRO A 88 9.85 17.11 1.33
C PRO A 88 10.73 16.62 0.17
N ARG A 89 12.03 16.40 0.39
CA ARG A 89 12.95 15.89 -0.64
C ARG A 89 12.54 14.51 -1.14
N LEU A 90 11.86 13.72 -0.30
CA LEU A 90 11.36 12.40 -0.67
C LEU A 90 10.34 12.44 -1.82
N ILE A 91 9.57 13.53 -1.96
CA ILE A 91 8.54 13.67 -3.00
C ILE A 91 9.15 13.46 -4.39
N LYS A 92 10.27 14.13 -4.68
CA LYS A 92 10.98 14.01 -5.95
C LYS A 92 11.41 12.57 -6.25
N HIS A 93 11.88 11.84 -5.24
CA HIS A 93 12.42 10.49 -5.43
C HIS A 93 11.35 9.41 -5.42
N ILE A 94 10.22 9.65 -4.77
CA ILE A 94 9.11 8.71 -4.67
C ILE A 94 8.11 8.96 -5.78
N GLU A 95 7.47 10.13 -5.81
CA GLU A 95 6.45 10.45 -6.81
C GLU A 95 7.05 10.73 -8.18
N GLY A 96 8.25 11.34 -8.22
CA GLY A 96 8.98 11.58 -9.47
C GLY A 96 9.58 10.31 -10.09
N ASN A 97 9.51 9.16 -9.41
CA ASN A 97 9.99 7.88 -9.92
C ASN A 97 8.85 6.85 -10.03
N PRO A 98 8.33 6.60 -11.25
CA PRO A 98 7.19 5.69 -11.44
C PRO A 98 7.51 4.24 -11.01
N ARG A 99 8.79 3.84 -11.01
CA ARG A 99 9.19 2.52 -10.53
C ARG A 99 9.06 2.40 -9.01
N VAL A 100 9.37 3.47 -8.28
CA VAL A 100 9.19 3.50 -6.82
C VAL A 100 7.71 3.46 -6.46
N MET A 101 6.87 4.24 -7.14
CA MET A 101 5.41 4.18 -6.96
C MET A 101 4.85 2.78 -7.21
N LYS A 102 5.27 2.11 -8.28
CA LYS A 102 4.87 0.72 -8.56
C LYS A 102 5.31 -0.27 -7.49
N ASN A 103 6.49 -0.06 -6.90
CA ASN A 103 6.97 -0.88 -5.78
C ASN A 103 6.14 -0.65 -4.52
N ILE A 104 5.74 0.59 -4.24
CA ILE A 104 4.83 0.92 -3.14
C ILE A 104 3.48 0.24 -3.36
N ASP A 105 2.89 0.33 -4.55
CA ASP A 105 1.62 -0.37 -4.89
C ASP A 105 1.71 -1.87 -4.60
N SER A 106 2.79 -2.49 -5.07
CA SER A 106 3.03 -3.93 -4.91
C SER A 106 3.19 -4.31 -3.43
N TYR A 107 3.90 -3.48 -2.67
CA TYR A 107 4.10 -3.66 -1.24
C TYR A 107 2.79 -3.53 -0.45
N LEU A 108 1.97 -2.53 -0.75
CA LEU A 108 0.66 -2.33 -0.10
C LEU A 108 -0.28 -3.51 -0.39
N ARG A 109 -0.35 -3.98 -1.65
CA ARG A 109 -1.15 -5.16 -2.01
C ARG A 109 -0.67 -6.42 -1.33
N LYS A 110 0.65 -6.64 -1.26
CA LYS A 110 1.21 -7.82 -0.59
C LYS A 110 0.85 -7.82 0.90
N ASN A 111 1.02 -6.70 1.59
CA ASN A 111 0.66 -6.60 3.01
C ASN A 111 -0.83 -6.83 3.24
N LEU A 112 -1.68 -6.35 2.34
CA LEU A 112 -3.12 -6.60 2.37
C LEU A 112 -3.45 -8.09 2.25
N LEU A 113 -2.88 -8.76 1.26
CA LEU A 113 -3.09 -10.20 1.05
C LEU A 113 -2.56 -11.03 2.23
N GLU A 114 -1.43 -10.65 2.81
CA GLU A 114 -0.88 -11.30 4.00
C GLU A 114 -1.76 -11.07 5.24
N ALA A 115 -2.31 -9.87 5.42
CA ALA A 115 -3.17 -9.54 6.56
C ALA A 115 -4.57 -10.15 6.44
N GLU A 116 -5.15 -10.18 5.24
CA GLU A 116 -6.53 -10.64 4.99
C GLU A 116 -6.62 -12.17 4.85
N TYR A 117 -5.59 -12.82 4.31
CA TYR A 117 -5.64 -14.26 4.00
C TYR A 117 -4.56 -15.10 4.68
N GLY A 118 -3.63 -14.49 5.43
CA GLY A 118 -2.50 -15.21 6.03
C GLY A 118 -1.55 -15.84 5.00
N LEU A 119 -1.70 -15.50 3.71
CA LEU A 119 -0.93 -16.04 2.60
C LEU A 119 0.43 -15.34 2.54
N LYS A 120 1.43 -15.94 3.17
CA LYS A 120 2.83 -15.52 3.01
C LYS A 120 3.26 -15.85 1.58
N LEU A 121 3.27 -14.86 0.69
CA LEU A 121 3.85 -15.00 -0.65
C LEU A 121 5.35 -15.24 -0.47
N MET A 122 5.75 -16.52 -0.56
CA MET A 122 7.15 -16.92 -0.52
C MET A 122 7.87 -16.27 -1.71
N SER A 123 8.92 -15.52 -1.37
CA SER A 123 9.83 -14.85 -2.29
C SER A 123 10.80 -15.84 -2.91
#